data_AF-A0ABC8RIN7-F1
#
_entry.id   AF-A0ABC8RIN7-F1
#
_cell.length_a   1.000
_cell.length_b   1.000
_cell.length_c   1.000
_cell.angle_alpha   90.00
_cell.angle_beta   90.00
_cell.angle_gamma   90.00
#
_symmetry.space_group_name_H-M   'P 1'
#
loop_
_entity.id
_entity.type
_entity.pdbx_description
1 polymer ?
#
loop_
_entity_poly.entity_id
_entity_poly.type
_entity_poly.pdbx_seq_one_letter_code
_entity_poly.pdbx_strand_id
1 'polypeptide(L)'
;MTKNDRASIVGDAIAYIKELLRTVDTLKILVEKKRCARERIKRQKTEGDAGDVESSNMKPLGDQDQTYNGSPLRSSRLQRKSKNTEVDVRIIDDDVTIKLIQQKRINCLLFVSRALDELQLDLHHVAGGLIGDCYSFLFNTKIFEGSSVYASAIASKLIEVMDRQYAAIPPTNSY
;
A
#
# COMPACT_ATOMS: atom_id res chain seq x y z
N MET A 1 -8.68 58.95 0.94
CA MET A 1 -8.88 57.60 1.48
C MET A 1 -9.76 56.83 0.52
N THR A 2 -9.14 56.07 -0.39
CA THR A 2 -9.87 55.24 -1.37
C THR A 2 -10.45 54.06 -0.61
N LYS A 3 -11.78 54.03 -0.48
CA LYS A 3 -12.50 52.90 0.13
C LYS A 3 -12.24 51.69 -0.76
N ASN A 4 -11.50 50.70 -0.29
CA ASN A 4 -11.38 49.42 -1.00
C ASN A 4 -12.78 48.89 -1.21
N ASP A 5 -13.19 48.84 -2.47
CA ASP A 5 -14.50 48.36 -2.86
C ASP A 5 -14.64 46.89 -2.43
N ARG A 6 -15.83 46.50 -1.97
CA ARG A 6 -16.04 45.12 -1.47
C ARG A 6 -15.72 44.08 -2.55
N ALA A 7 -15.90 44.45 -3.83
CA ALA A 7 -15.50 43.63 -4.96
C ALA A 7 -13.97 43.42 -5.06
N SER A 8 -13.16 44.41 -4.68
CA SER A 8 -11.68 44.31 -4.70
C SER A 8 -11.19 43.35 -3.63
N ILE A 9 -11.74 43.43 -2.41
CA ILE A 9 -11.36 42.55 -1.29
C ILE A 9 -11.69 41.09 -1.62
N VAL A 10 -12.86 40.85 -2.22
CA VAL A 10 -13.27 39.51 -2.65
C VAL A 10 -12.38 39.01 -3.79
N GLY A 11 -12.02 39.89 -4.74
CA GLY A 11 -11.08 39.56 -5.82
C GLY A 11 -9.71 39.12 -5.31
N ASP A 12 -9.15 39.87 -4.36
CA ASP A 12 -7.85 39.56 -3.76
C ASP A 12 -7.89 38.24 -2.97
N ALA A 13 -8.97 37.99 -2.22
CA ALA A 13 -9.15 36.73 -1.50
C ALA A 13 -9.24 35.53 -2.45
N ILE A 14 -9.96 35.66 -3.57
CA ILE A 14 -10.05 34.60 -4.59
C ILE A 14 -8.69 34.36 -5.25
N ALA A 15 -7.94 35.42 -5.57
CA ALA A 15 -6.61 35.31 -6.13
C ALA A 15 -5.66 34.57 -5.17
N TYR A 16 -5.71 34.92 -3.89
CA TYR A 16 -4.92 34.28 -2.84
C TYR A 16 -5.24 32.79 -2.65
N ILE A 17 -6.53 32.42 -2.68
CA ILE A 17 -6.96 31.01 -2.63
C ILE A 17 -6.39 30.23 -3.82
N LYS A 18 -6.46 30.80 -5.03
CA LYS A 18 -5.91 30.16 -6.23
C LYS A 18 -4.39 30.00 -6.15
N GLU A 19 -3.69 30.98 -5.59
CA GLU A 19 -2.25 30.92 -5.38
C GLU A 19 -1.89 29.82 -4.37
N LEU A 20 -2.59 29.76 -3.23
CA LEU A 20 -2.41 28.71 -2.22
C LEU A 20 -2.59 27.32 -2.81
N LEU A 21 -3.63 27.10 -3.63
CA LEU A 21 -3.86 25.81 -4.30
C LEU A 21 -2.66 25.43 -5.19
N ARG A 22 -2.13 26.37 -5.98
CA ARG A 22 -0.94 26.14 -6.83
C ARG A 22 0.31 25.83 -6.00
N THR A 23 0.48 26.50 -4.87
CA THR A 23 1.60 26.22 -3.94
C THR A 23 1.48 24.83 -3.34
N VAL A 24 0.29 24.44 -2.90
CA VAL A 24 0.03 23.09 -2.36
C VAL A 24 0.33 22.02 -3.41
N ASP A 25 -0.09 22.19 -4.65
CA ASP A 25 0.20 21.24 -5.74
C ASP A 25 1.71 21.16 -6.03
N THR A 26 2.39 22.30 -6.05
CA THR A 26 3.85 22.35 -6.23
C THR A 26 4.57 21.64 -5.08
N LEU A 27 4.13 21.83 -3.84
CA LEU A 27 4.69 21.17 -2.66
C LEU A 27 4.41 19.67 -2.66
N LYS A 28 3.23 19.20 -3.08
CA LYS A 28 2.93 17.77 -3.26
C LYS A 28 3.92 17.12 -4.23
N ILE A 29 4.19 17.76 -5.36
CA ILE A 29 5.17 17.28 -6.36
C ILE A 29 6.58 17.25 -5.75
N LEU A 30 6.98 18.28 -5.01
CA LEU A 30 8.30 18.34 -4.35
C LEU A 30 8.47 17.27 -3.27
N VAL A 31 7.44 17.01 -2.46
CA VAL A 31 7.44 15.94 -1.46
C VAL A 31 7.58 14.58 -2.12
N GLU A 32 6.83 14.33 -3.19
CA GLU A 32 6.93 13.08 -3.96
C GLU A 32 8.32 12.90 -4.58
N LYS A 33 8.87 13.95 -5.20
CA LYS A 33 10.22 13.96 -5.77
C LYS A 33 11.30 13.71 -4.69
N LYS A 34 11.16 14.33 -3.52
CA LYS A 34 12.08 14.15 -2.38
C LYS A 34 11.97 12.73 -1.80
N ARG A 35 10.79 12.12 -1.83
CA ARG A 35 10.56 10.72 -1.44
C ARG A 35 11.25 9.76 -2.40
N CYS A 36 11.11 9.96 -3.71
CA CYS A 36 11.80 9.15 -4.73
C CYS A 36 13.33 9.25 -4.68
N ALA A 37 13.88 10.42 -4.31
CA ALA A 37 15.33 10.60 -4.17
C ALA A 37 15.89 9.84 -2.95
N ARG A 38 15.14 9.80 -1.84
CA ARG A 38 15.56 9.12 -0.60
C ARG A 38 15.55 7.60 -0.73
N GLU A 39 14.65 7.03 -1.53
CA GLU A 39 14.62 5.58 -1.80
C GLU A 39 15.75 5.09 -2.70
N ARG A 40 16.32 5.94 -3.56
CA ARG A 40 17.48 5.59 -4.40
C ARG A 40 18.80 5.52 -3.63
N ILE A 41 18.96 6.31 -2.56
CA ILE A 41 20.22 6.37 -1.79
C ILE A 41 20.41 5.15 -0.87
N LYS A 42 19.32 4.48 -0.45
CA LYS A 42 19.42 3.33 0.47
C LYS A 42 19.76 2.00 -0.23
N ARG A 43 19.83 1.96 -1.57
CA ARG A 43 20.23 0.78 -2.35
C ARG A 43 21.71 0.75 -2.76
N GLN A 44 22.52 1.74 -2.35
CA GLN A 44 23.91 1.89 -2.81
C GLN A 44 24.98 1.71 -1.72
N LYS A 45 24.65 1.20 -0.52
CA LYS A 45 25.65 0.93 0.52
C LYS A 45 25.51 -0.46 1.11
N THR A 46 25.78 -1.46 0.28
CA THR A 46 26.25 -2.77 0.75
C THR A 46 27.14 -3.34 -0.36
N GLU A 47 28.32 -2.75 -0.53
CA GLU A 47 29.42 -3.39 -1.25
C GLU A 47 30.28 -4.09 -0.21
N GLY A 48 30.37 -5.42 -0.37
CA GLY A 48 31.08 -6.34 0.50
C GLY A 48 31.20 -7.69 -0.20
N ASP A 49 32.02 -7.68 -1.25
CA ASP A 49 32.96 -8.71 -1.70
C ASP A 49 32.52 -10.16 -2.04
N ALA A 50 33.02 -10.59 -3.21
CA ALA A 50 33.29 -11.93 -3.74
C ALA A 50 32.14 -12.92 -4.07
N GLY A 51 31.99 -13.24 -5.37
CA GLY A 51 31.40 -14.51 -5.83
C GLY A 51 30.67 -14.45 -7.17
N ASP A 52 31.26 -15.05 -8.20
CA ASP A 52 30.95 -15.02 -9.62
C ASP A 52 29.86 -16.03 -10.08
N VAL A 53 29.41 -15.85 -11.33
CA VAL A 53 28.70 -16.79 -12.26
C VAL A 53 27.16 -16.69 -12.37
N GLU A 54 26.75 -15.79 -13.28
CA GLU A 54 25.96 -16.03 -14.50
C GLU A 54 24.75 -17.00 -14.48
N SER A 55 23.53 -16.47 -14.71
CA SER A 55 22.68 -16.95 -15.82
C SER A 55 21.52 -16.01 -16.11
N SER A 56 21.07 -16.05 -17.36
CA SER A 56 20.45 -14.99 -18.12
C SER A 56 18.95 -15.21 -18.38
N ASN A 57 18.31 -14.10 -18.77
CA ASN A 57 17.16 -14.02 -19.69
C ASN A 57 15.74 -14.25 -19.14
N MET A 58 14.89 -13.20 -19.18
CA MET A 58 13.85 -13.02 -20.21
C MET A 58 12.92 -11.82 -19.86
N LYS A 59 13.01 -10.79 -20.73
CA LYS A 59 12.06 -9.73 -21.17
C LYS A 59 10.96 -9.13 -20.24
N PRO A 60 10.72 -7.80 -20.36
CA PRO A 60 9.55 -7.12 -19.82
C PRO A 60 8.36 -7.26 -20.79
N LEU A 61 7.17 -7.60 -20.28
CA LEU A 61 5.96 -7.63 -21.08
C LEU A 61 4.77 -7.10 -20.27
N GLY A 62 4.04 -6.15 -20.85
CA GLY A 62 2.65 -5.89 -20.49
C GLY A 62 2.38 -4.53 -19.86
N ASP A 63 2.66 -3.47 -20.60
CA ASP A 63 1.92 -2.22 -20.50
C ASP A 63 0.51 -2.46 -21.05
N GLN A 64 -0.52 -2.36 -20.20
CA GLN A 64 -1.91 -2.02 -20.55
C GLN A 64 -2.78 -2.15 -19.29
N ASP A 65 -3.04 -1.03 -18.63
CA ASP A 65 -4.45 -0.74 -18.38
C ASP A 65 -4.76 0.76 -18.48
N GLN A 66 -5.92 0.99 -19.07
CA GLN A 66 -6.38 2.17 -19.77
C GLN A 66 -6.49 3.42 -18.88
N THR A 67 -5.93 4.52 -19.37
CA THR A 67 -6.29 5.88 -18.97
C THR A 67 -7.76 6.13 -19.34
N TYR A 68 -8.68 5.89 -18.40
CA TYR A 68 -10.02 6.47 -18.47
C TYR A 68 -9.95 7.92 -18.00
N ASN A 69 -10.31 8.83 -18.90
CA ASN A 69 -10.58 10.23 -18.60
C ASN A 69 -11.69 10.33 -17.54
N GLY A 70 -11.33 10.79 -16.34
CA GLY A 70 -12.28 11.08 -15.26
C GLY A 70 -11.61 11.11 -13.89
N SER A 71 -10.79 12.14 -13.63
CA SER A 71 -9.97 12.30 -12.41
C SER A 71 -8.92 11.18 -12.19
N PRO A 72 -7.65 11.47 -11.85
CA PRO A 72 -6.69 10.41 -11.52
C PRO A 72 -7.10 9.79 -10.19
N LEU A 73 -7.84 8.67 -10.22
CA LEU A 73 -8.07 7.85 -9.03
C LEU A 73 -6.72 7.50 -8.43
N ARG A 74 -6.55 7.70 -7.11
CA ARG A 74 -5.29 7.42 -6.43
C ARG A 74 -5.15 5.91 -6.25
N SER A 75 -4.83 5.21 -7.32
CA SER A 75 -4.61 3.77 -7.26
C SER A 75 -3.18 3.45 -6.80
N SER A 76 -3.06 2.48 -5.90
CA SER A 76 -1.76 1.91 -5.54
C SER A 76 -1.88 0.40 -5.42
N ARG A 77 -0.82 -0.31 -5.84
CA ARG A 77 -0.75 -1.76 -5.71
C ARG A 77 0.61 -2.16 -5.17
N LEU A 78 0.64 -3.12 -4.26
CA LEU A 78 1.87 -3.71 -3.76
C LEU A 78 1.69 -5.18 -3.47
N GLN A 79 2.61 -5.99 -3.96
CA GLN A 79 2.74 -7.38 -3.60
C GLN A 79 3.96 -7.59 -2.70
N ARG A 80 3.81 -8.37 -1.64
CA ARG A 80 4.91 -8.82 -0.77
C ARG A 80 4.76 -10.31 -0.49
N LYS A 81 5.89 -10.99 -0.36
CA LYS A 81 5.95 -12.43 -0.08
C LYS A 81 6.98 -12.74 0.99
N SER A 82 6.68 -13.70 1.85
CA SER A 82 7.60 -14.36 2.78
C SER A 82 7.62 -15.87 2.51
N LYS A 83 8.30 -16.64 3.37
CA LYS A 83 8.46 -18.10 3.20
C LYS A 83 7.13 -18.83 3.03
N ASN A 84 6.11 -18.45 3.81
CA ASN A 84 4.83 -19.18 3.88
C ASN A 84 3.61 -18.29 3.61
N THR A 85 3.84 -17.01 3.34
CA THR A 85 2.80 -15.98 3.28
C THR A 85 2.98 -15.13 2.03
N GLU A 86 1.91 -14.86 1.31
CA GLU A 86 1.89 -13.94 0.18
C GLU A 86 0.73 -12.97 0.34
N VAL A 87 1.00 -11.68 0.13
CA VAL A 87 0.05 -10.59 0.28
C VAL A 87 0.08 -9.71 -0.96
N ASP A 88 -1.06 -9.50 -1.61
CA ASP A 88 -1.26 -8.48 -2.65
C ASP A 88 -2.28 -7.46 -2.12
N VAL A 89 -1.90 -6.18 -2.12
CA VAL A 89 -2.74 -5.09 -1.66
C VAL A 89 -2.99 -4.15 -2.83
N ARG A 90 -4.25 -3.79 -3.04
CA ARG A 90 -4.67 -2.77 -3.99
C ARG A 90 -5.52 -1.75 -3.25
N ILE A 91 -5.17 -0.47 -3.39
CA ILE A 91 -5.94 0.66 -2.89
C ILE A 91 -6.45 1.42 -4.11
N ILE A 92 -7.74 1.71 -4.14
CA ILE A 92 -8.37 2.60 -5.12
C ILE A 92 -9.17 3.61 -4.29
N ASP A 93 -8.72 4.87 -4.33
CA ASP A 93 -9.19 5.91 -3.41
C ASP A 93 -9.05 5.48 -1.95
N ASP A 94 -10.16 5.17 -1.28
CA ASP A 94 -10.18 4.67 0.11
C ASP A 94 -10.55 3.18 0.19
N ASP A 95 -10.94 2.56 -0.92
CA ASP A 95 -11.25 1.13 -0.97
C ASP A 95 -9.97 0.31 -1.09
N VAL A 96 -9.87 -0.72 -0.26
CA VAL A 96 -8.68 -1.55 -0.13
C VAL A 96 -9.05 -3.02 -0.32
N THR A 97 -8.51 -3.62 -1.37
CA THR A 97 -8.58 -5.05 -1.63
C THR A 97 -7.28 -5.72 -1.21
N ILE A 98 -7.37 -6.72 -0.34
CA ILE A 98 -6.22 -7.47 0.18
C ILE A 98 -6.42 -8.95 -0.18
N LYS A 99 -5.50 -9.50 -0.96
CA LYS A 99 -5.41 -10.94 -1.20
C LYS A 99 -4.30 -11.52 -0.33
N LEU A 100 -4.64 -12.51 0.50
CA LEU A 100 -3.73 -13.22 1.37
C LEU A 100 -3.69 -14.69 0.99
N ILE A 101 -2.51 -15.23 0.74
CA ILE A 101 -2.29 -16.67 0.59
C ILE A 101 -1.34 -17.09 1.71
N GLN A 102 -1.75 -18.07 2.51
CA GLN A 102 -1.03 -18.53 3.68
C GLN A 102 -0.98 -20.05 3.68
N GLN A 103 0.21 -20.65 3.82
CA GLN A 103 0.32 -22.08 4.07
C GLN A 103 -0.47 -22.45 5.33
N LYS A 104 -1.23 -23.55 5.27
CA LYS A 104 -2.22 -23.97 6.25
C LYS A 104 -1.72 -23.80 7.68
N ARG A 105 -2.40 -22.91 8.42
CA ARG A 105 -2.18 -22.63 9.82
C ARG A 105 -3.51 -22.33 10.49
N ILE A 106 -3.67 -22.84 11.70
CA ILE A 106 -4.85 -22.56 12.54
C ILE A 106 -4.85 -21.06 12.89
N ASN A 107 -6.03 -20.45 12.99
CA ASN A 107 -6.25 -19.07 13.46
C ASN A 107 -5.75 -17.93 12.55
N CYS A 108 -5.39 -18.17 11.28
CA CYS A 108 -4.96 -17.12 10.35
C CYS A 108 -5.90 -15.90 10.34
N LEU A 109 -7.21 -16.12 10.21
CA LEU A 109 -8.22 -15.05 10.18
C LEU A 109 -8.24 -14.18 11.45
N LEU A 110 -8.05 -14.77 12.63
CA LEU A 110 -8.05 -14.04 13.90
C LEU A 110 -6.90 -13.02 13.96
N PHE A 111 -5.73 -13.42 13.46
CA PHE A 111 -4.57 -12.55 13.44
C PHE A 111 -4.67 -11.45 12.38
N VAL A 112 -5.25 -11.79 11.22
CA VAL A 112 -5.50 -10.82 10.16
C VAL A 112 -6.55 -9.80 10.59
N SER A 113 -7.67 -10.23 11.17
CA SER A 113 -8.73 -9.31 11.63
C SER A 113 -8.18 -8.28 12.61
N ARG A 114 -7.41 -8.74 13.61
CA ARG A 114 -6.74 -7.84 14.56
C ARG A 114 -5.78 -6.87 13.87
N ALA A 115 -5.02 -7.34 12.87
CA ALA A 115 -4.11 -6.47 12.13
C ALA A 115 -4.86 -5.39 11.31
N LEU A 116 -6.04 -5.72 10.77
CA LEU A 116 -6.90 -4.76 10.08
C LEU A 116 -7.48 -3.73 11.06
N ASP A 117 -7.91 -4.15 12.25
CA ASP A 117 -8.39 -3.26 13.30
C ASP A 117 -7.30 -2.25 13.73
N GLU A 118 -6.07 -2.73 13.95
CA GLU A 118 -4.91 -1.89 14.30
C GLU A 118 -4.55 -0.89 13.20
N LEU A 119 -4.83 -1.22 11.94
CA LEU A 119 -4.61 -0.35 10.78
C LEU A 119 -5.78 0.60 10.52
N GLN A 120 -6.88 0.51 11.28
CA GLN A 120 -8.11 1.26 11.01
C GLN A 120 -8.61 1.03 9.57
N LEU A 121 -8.78 -0.25 9.22
CA LEU A 121 -9.43 -0.68 8.00
C LEU A 121 -10.79 -1.29 8.35
N ASP A 122 -11.86 -0.67 7.88
CA ASP A 122 -13.22 -1.18 8.06
C ASP A 122 -13.44 -2.37 7.13
N LEU A 123 -13.84 -3.52 7.68
CA LEU A 123 -13.96 -4.76 6.95
C LEU A 123 -15.37 -4.94 6.38
N HIS A 124 -15.51 -4.80 5.07
CA HIS A 124 -16.81 -4.94 4.40
C HIS A 124 -17.14 -6.39 4.03
N HIS A 125 -16.16 -7.11 3.47
CA HIS A 125 -16.40 -8.46 2.96
C HIS A 125 -15.15 -9.31 3.02
N VAL A 126 -15.33 -10.59 3.34
CA VAL A 126 -14.28 -11.61 3.29
C VAL A 126 -14.77 -12.78 2.45
N ALA A 127 -13.98 -13.14 1.45
CA ALA A 127 -14.09 -14.42 0.78
C ALA A 127 -12.85 -15.26 1.10
N GLY A 128 -13.01 -16.57 1.17
CA GLY A 128 -11.85 -17.45 1.36
C GLY A 128 -12.14 -18.90 1.06
N GLY A 129 -11.07 -19.66 0.88
CA GLY A 129 -11.11 -21.09 0.64
C GLY A 129 -9.77 -21.75 0.93
N LEU A 130 -9.79 -23.08 1.00
CA LEU A 130 -8.60 -23.90 1.07
C LEU A 130 -8.30 -24.43 -0.34
N ILE A 131 -7.10 -24.15 -0.85
CA ILE A 131 -6.62 -24.64 -2.14
C ILE A 131 -5.33 -25.41 -1.88
N GLY A 132 -5.36 -26.73 -2.07
CA GLY A 132 -4.26 -27.60 -1.66
C GLY A 132 -4.02 -27.50 -0.15
N ASP A 133 -2.81 -27.12 0.24
CA ASP A 133 -2.42 -26.89 1.64
C ASP A 133 -2.25 -25.40 1.98
N CYS A 134 -2.94 -24.53 1.25
CA CYS A 134 -2.91 -23.08 1.46
C CYS A 134 -4.31 -22.53 1.67
N TYR A 135 -4.47 -21.70 2.70
CA TYR A 135 -5.62 -20.83 2.80
C TYR A 135 -5.44 -19.63 1.87
N SER A 136 -6.45 -19.35 1.06
CA SER A 136 -6.51 -18.16 0.22
C SER A 136 -7.69 -17.31 0.67
N PHE A 137 -7.44 -16.07 1.04
CA PHE A 137 -8.43 -15.10 1.48
C PHE A 137 -8.39 -13.83 0.63
N LEU A 138 -9.55 -13.22 0.47
CA LEU A 138 -9.74 -11.91 -0.15
C LEU A 138 -10.56 -11.05 0.82
N PHE A 139 -9.95 -9.99 1.30
CA PHE A 139 -10.58 -9.00 2.18
C PHE A 139 -10.86 -7.74 1.35
N ASN A 140 -12.11 -7.31 1.35
CA ASN A 140 -12.49 -5.99 0.88
C ASN A 140 -12.72 -5.13 2.11
N THR A 141 -11.92 -4.07 2.23
CA THR A 141 -11.89 -3.16 3.36
C THR A 141 -11.92 -1.71 2.88
N LYS A 142 -12.16 -0.77 3.78
CA LYS A 142 -12.12 0.66 3.49
C LYS A 142 -11.29 1.40 4.54
N ILE A 143 -10.52 2.40 4.13
CA ILE A 143 -9.78 3.26 5.04
C ILE A 143 -10.80 4.15 5.80
N PHE A 144 -10.72 4.18 7.12
CA PHE A 144 -11.56 5.08 7.92
C PHE A 144 -11.32 6.55 7.55
N GLU A 145 -12.39 7.34 7.51
CA GLU A 145 -12.32 8.77 7.21
C GLU A 145 -11.44 9.49 8.26
N GLY A 146 -10.43 10.24 7.80
CA GLY A 146 -9.43 10.89 8.66
C GLY A 146 -8.19 10.04 8.96
N SER A 147 -8.18 8.77 8.57
CA SER A 147 -6.96 7.92 8.56
C SER A 147 -6.32 7.94 7.18
N SER A 148 -5.03 7.58 7.13
CA SER A 148 -4.33 7.34 5.86
C SER A 148 -3.40 6.14 6.01
N VAL A 149 -3.59 5.12 5.18
CA VAL A 149 -2.81 3.89 5.22
C VAL A 149 -2.26 3.61 3.82
N TYR A 150 -0.98 3.24 3.76
CA TYR A 150 -0.31 2.90 2.50
C TYR A 150 -0.32 1.38 2.28
N ALA A 151 -0.42 0.95 1.02
CA ALA A 151 -0.34 -0.46 0.65
C ALA A 151 0.91 -1.17 1.22
N SER A 152 2.03 -0.44 1.33
CA SER A 152 3.26 -0.92 1.98
C SER A 152 3.12 -1.19 3.46
N ALA A 153 2.40 -0.34 4.20
CA ALA A 153 2.15 -0.53 5.63
C ALA A 153 1.27 -1.77 5.86
N ILE A 154 0.20 -1.91 5.09
CA ILE A 154 -0.73 -3.06 5.15
C ILE A 154 0.04 -4.35 4.87
N ALA A 155 0.73 -4.41 3.72
CA ALA A 155 1.48 -5.60 3.34
C ALA A 155 2.60 -5.92 4.35
N SER A 156 3.21 -4.92 5.00
CA SER A 156 4.30 -5.15 5.96
C SER A 156 3.74 -5.76 7.23
N LYS A 157 2.67 -5.16 7.74
CA LYS A 157 2.02 -5.57 8.96
C LYS A 157 1.47 -6.99 8.84
N LEU A 158 0.80 -7.32 7.73
CA LEU A 158 0.25 -8.66 7.52
C LEU A 158 1.35 -9.72 7.44
N ILE A 159 2.43 -9.47 6.72
CA ILE A 159 3.59 -10.39 6.67
C ILE A 159 4.21 -10.55 8.06
N GLU A 160 4.47 -9.45 8.78
CA GLU A 160 5.06 -9.49 10.13
C GLU A 160 4.20 -10.32 11.10
N VAL A 161 2.89 -10.08 11.12
CA VAL A 161 1.97 -10.79 12.00
C VAL A 161 1.90 -12.26 11.62
N MET A 162 1.75 -12.61 10.34
CA MET A 162 1.69 -14.01 9.92
C MET A 162 2.99 -14.76 10.21
N ASP A 163 4.14 -14.15 9.89
CA ASP A 163 5.45 -14.78 10.10
C ASP A 163 5.74 -14.99 11.58
N ARG A 164 5.37 -14.02 12.45
CA ARG A 164 5.49 -14.16 13.91
C ARG A 164 4.66 -15.33 14.42
N GLN A 165 3.42 -15.48 13.95
CA GLN A 165 2.56 -16.59 14.37
C GLN A 165 3.04 -17.93 13.82
N TYR A 166 3.60 -17.93 12.61
CA TYR A 166 4.19 -19.13 12.03
C TYR A 166 5.43 -19.59 12.81
N ALA A 167 6.25 -18.66 13.31
CA ALA A 167 7.42 -18.95 14.14
C ALA A 167 7.07 -19.35 15.59
N ALA A 168 5.97 -18.83 16.14
CA ALA A 168 5.59 -19.05 17.53
C ALA A 168 5.06 -20.45 17.84
N ILE A 169 4.64 -21.22 16.84
CA ILE A 169 4.01 -22.53 17.03
C ILE A 169 4.92 -23.60 16.41
N PRO A 170 5.43 -24.59 17.16
CA PRO A 170 6.19 -25.70 16.59
C PRO A 170 5.34 -26.47 15.56
N PRO A 171 5.95 -27.09 14.54
CA PRO A 171 5.21 -27.93 13.60
C PRO A 171 4.52 -29.04 14.39
N THR A 172 3.18 -29.06 14.39
CA THR A 172 2.40 -30.20 14.87
C THR A 172 2.66 -31.36 13.93
N ASN A 173 3.65 -32.18 14.29
CA ASN A 173 3.93 -33.46 13.65
C ASN A 173 2.85 -34.43 14.15
N SER A 174 1.77 -34.61 13.37
CA SER A 174 0.80 -35.66 13.66
C SER A 174 1.36 -37.00 13.15
N TYR A 175 1.62 -37.91 14.08
CA TYR A 175 1.88 -39.34 13.85
C TYR A 175 0.70 -40.04 13.19
#